data_AF-A0A919S697-F1
#
_entry.id   AF-A0A919S697-F1
#
_cell.length_a   1.000
_cell.length_b   1.000
_cell.length_c   1.000
_cell.angle_alpha   90.00
_cell.angle_beta   90.00
_cell.angle_gamma   90.00
#
_symmetry.space_group_name_H-M   'P 1'
#
loop_
_entity.id
_entity.type
_entity.pdbx_description
1 polymer ?
#
loop_
_entity_poly.entity_id
_entity_poly.type
_entity_poly.pdbx_seq_one_letter_code
_entity_poly.pdbx_strand_id
1 'polypeptide(L)' 'MLLHLIQETARHTGHADIIREAVDGGTAYPIMAAAEGWPASPWLEPWQPAA' A
#
# COMPACT_ATOMS: atom_id res chain seq x y z
N MET A 1 17.83 -19.38 6.20
CA MET A 1 16.44 -19.53 6.70
C MET A 1 15.70 -18.20 6.75
N LEU A 2 16.23 -17.15 7.42
CA LEU A 2 15.55 -15.85 7.52
C LEU A 2 15.22 -15.19 6.17
N LEU A 3 16.18 -15.19 5.22
CA LEU A 3 15.95 -14.64 3.89
C LEU A 3 14.80 -15.35 3.14
N HIS A 4 14.69 -16.67 3.30
CA HIS A 4 13.61 -17.44 2.71
C HIS A 4 12.25 -17.03 3.27
N LEU A 5 12.14 -16.86 4.60
CA LEU A 5 10.90 -16.40 5.22
C LEU A 5 10.51 -14.99 4.77
N ILE A 6 11.49 -14.09 4.62
CA ILE A 6 11.24 -12.73 4.09
C ILE A 6 10.68 -12.81 2.67
N GLN A 7 11.27 -13.64 1.81
CA GLN A 7 10.81 -13.81 0.43
C GLN A 7 9.38 -14.37 0.37
N GLU A 8 9.09 -15.41 1.13
CA GLU A 8 7.75 -15.99 1.18
C GLU A 8 6.71 -15.01 1.73
N THR A 9 7.09 -14.19 2.72
CA THR A 9 6.22 -13.15 3.27
C THR A 9 5.97 -12.04 2.26
N ALA A 10 7.02 -11.51 1.61
CA ALA A 10 6.88 -10.48 0.58
C ALA A 10 6.01 -10.96 -0.59
N ARG A 11 6.16 -12.21 -1.03
CA ARG A 11 5.33 -12.83 -2.06
C ARG A 11 3.85 -12.86 -1.68
N HIS A 12 3.51 -13.29 -0.46
CA HIS A 12 2.12 -13.34 -0.01
C HIS A 12 1.53 -11.94 0.22
N THR A 13 2.28 -11.02 0.84
CA THR A 13 1.83 -9.65 1.05
C THR A 13 1.58 -8.94 -0.28
N GLY A 14 2.45 -9.12 -1.29
CA GLY A 14 2.23 -8.55 -2.62
C GLY A 14 0.95 -9.06 -3.29
N HIS A 15 0.63 -10.36 -3.17
CA HIS A 15 -0.65 -10.88 -3.69
C HIS A 15 -1.86 -10.33 -2.92
N ALA A 16 -1.77 -10.20 -1.60
CA ALA A 16 -2.83 -9.60 -0.80
C ALA A 16 -3.03 -8.12 -1.13
N ASP A 17 -1.94 -7.40 -1.44
CA ASP A 17 -1.97 -6.00 -1.84
C ASP A 17 -2.73 -5.81 -3.16
N ILE A 18 -2.49 -6.65 -4.16
CA ILE A 18 -3.25 -6.63 -5.43
C ILE A 18 -4.77 -6.77 -5.19
N ILE A 19 -5.17 -7.69 -4.31
CA ILE A 19 -6.60 -7.89 -3.99
C ILE A 19 -7.15 -6.66 -3.27
N ARG A 20 -6.40 -6.10 -2.32
CA ARG A 20 -6.76 -4.88 -1.59
C ARG A 20 -6.96 -3.70 -2.56
N GLU A 21 -5.98 -3.44 -3.43
CA GLU A 21 -6.06 -2.38 -4.45
C GLU A 21 -7.28 -2.53 -5.36
N ALA A 22 -7.65 -3.76 -5.71
CA ALA A 22 -8.84 -4.02 -6.52
C ALA A 22 -10.16 -3.72 -5.78
N VAL A 23 -10.15 -3.75 -4.44
CA VAL A 23 -11.31 -3.46 -3.60
C VAL A 23 -11.44 -1.96 -3.30
N ASP A 24 -10.33 -1.31 -2.94
CA ASP A 24 -10.34 0.07 -2.43
C ASP A 24 -9.76 1.13 -3.40
N GLY A 25 -9.13 0.71 -4.50
CA GLY A 25 -8.49 1.58 -5.48
C GLY A 25 -7.25 2.32 -4.98
N GLY A 26 -6.82 2.10 -3.73
CA GLY A 26 -5.72 2.81 -3.09
C GLY A 26 -4.36 2.20 -3.41
N THR A 27 -3.47 2.99 -4.01
CA THR A 27 -2.10 2.54 -4.34
C THR A 27 -1.09 2.85 -3.22
N ALA A 28 0.08 2.22 -3.29
CA ALA A 28 1.10 2.27 -2.23
C ALA A 28 1.46 3.68 -1.73
N TYR A 29 1.83 4.62 -2.61
CA TYR A 29 2.28 5.96 -2.19
C TYR A 29 1.18 6.81 -1.55
N PRO A 30 -0.04 6.90 -2.11
CA PRO A 30 -1.17 7.56 -1.45
C PRO A 30 -1.48 7.00 -0.04
N ILE A 31 -1.44 5.68 0.14
CA ILE A 31 -1.68 5.05 1.45
C ILE A 31 -0.56 5.39 2.44
N MET A 32 0.70 5.33 1.99
CA MET A 32 1.84 5.76 2.80
C MET A 32 1.75 7.22 3.20
N ALA A 33 1.37 8.09 2.26
CA ALA A 33 1.18 9.52 2.52
C ALA A 33 0.07 9.76 3.57
N ALA A 34 -1.02 9.00 3.52
CA ALA A 34 -2.08 9.07 4.52
C ALA A 34 -1.62 8.55 5.90
N ALA A 35 -0.89 7.43 5.93
CA ALA A 35 -0.40 6.82 7.16
C ALA A 35 0.66 7.67 7.87
N GLU A 36 1.55 8.30 7.10
CA GLU A 36 2.65 9.12 7.62
C GLU A 36 2.32 10.62 7.71
N GLY A 37 1.11 11.02 7.29
CA GLY A 37 0.68 12.42 7.34
C GLY A 37 1.44 13.35 6.39
N TRP A 38 1.88 12.84 5.24
CA TRP A 38 2.55 13.66 4.23
C TRP A 38 1.55 14.68 3.64
N PRO A 39 2.00 15.93 3.38
CA PRO A 39 1.12 16.92 2.77
C PRO A 39 0.79 16.55 1.32
N ALA A 40 -0.41 16.90 0.88
CA ALA A 40 -0.77 16.79 -0.53
C ALA A 40 0.16 17.65 -1.40
N SER A 41 0.51 17.13 -2.57
CA SER A 41 1.37 17.78 -3.55
C SER A 41 0.80 17.60 -4.96
N PRO A 42 1.29 18.34 -5.98
CA PRO A 42 0.81 18.20 -7.36
C PRO A 42 0.93 16.79 -7.97
N TRP A 43 1.70 15.90 -7.33
CA TRP A 43 2.00 14.55 -7.83
C TRP A 43 1.52 13.44 -6.90
N LEU A 44 1.02 13.79 -5.71
CA LEU A 44 0.65 12.83 -4.68
C LEU A 44 -0.44 13.39 -3.78
N GLU A 45 -1.59 12.73 -3.79
CA GLU A 45 -2.70 13.00 -2.88
C GLU A 45 -2.82 11.84 -1.88
N PRO A 46 -2.86 12.10 -0.55
CA PRO A 46 -3.06 11.06 0.45
C PRO A 46 -4.37 10.30 0.24
N TRP A 47 -4.32 8.98 0.32
CA TRP A 47 -5.50 8.13 0.14
C TRP A 47 -6.57 8.41 1.21
N GLN A 48 -7.84 8.34 0.81
CA GLN A 48 -9.00 8.47 1.69
C GLN A 48 -9.94 7.28 1.46
N PRO A 49 -10.53 6.69 2.52
CA PRO A 49 -11.52 5.64 2.37
C PRO A 49 -12.78 6.16 1.68
N ALA A 50 -13.41 5.33 0.86
CA ALA A 50 -14.74 5.61 0.35
C ALA A 50 -15.72 5.69 1.54
N ALA A 51 -16.57 6.72 1.55
CA ALA A 51 -17.57 6.96 2.60
C ALA A 51 -18.69 5.92 2.60
#